data_AF-A0A969XWZ1-F1
#
_entry.id   AF-A0A969XWZ1-F1
#
_cell.length_a   1.000
_cell.length_b   1.000
_cell.length_c   1.000
_cell.angle_alpha   90.00
_cell.angle_beta   90.00
_cell.angle_gamma   90.00
#
_symmetry.space_group_name_H-M   'P 1'
#
loop_
_entity.id
_entity.type
_entity.pdbx_description
1 polymer ?
#
loop_
_entity_poly.entity_id
_entity_poly.type
_entity_poly.pdbx_seq_one_letter_code
_entity_poly.pdbx_strand_id
1 'polypeptide(L)'
;MRDRGIVTAVRRAHDVGFGIVRLLTLVFAASSAAGVLAMMAITCVDVVGLQFRRPLTGALDLVQISMVFAVAGALPYTTAVKGHVALEYFFQKLSRRWRIIVDGIARVLGMALFAAMGYGCLLLRGATVAQTLGIPIGWLMWVIAFSCGLVVLVILYNLLHPGREMIKP
;
A
#
# COMPACT_ATOMS: atom_id res chain seq x y z
N MET A 1 15.41 -28.95 -28.70
CA MET A 1 14.59 -29.44 -27.57
C MET A 1 15.07 -28.97 -26.18
N ARG A 2 16.27 -28.38 -26.04
CA ARG A 2 16.84 -27.92 -24.74
C ARG A 2 16.31 -26.57 -24.22
N ASP A 3 15.75 -25.73 -25.11
CA ASP A 3 15.19 -24.41 -24.75
C ASP A 3 13.91 -24.48 -23.90
N ARG A 4 13.08 -25.51 -24.07
CA ARG A 4 11.78 -25.58 -23.35
C ARG A 4 11.94 -25.74 -21.84
N GLY A 5 13.01 -26.41 -21.38
CA GLY A 5 13.26 -26.63 -19.95
C GLY A 5 13.64 -25.36 -19.19
N ILE A 6 14.44 -24.48 -19.82
CA ILE A 6 14.87 -23.20 -19.23
C ILE A 6 13.68 -22.25 -19.18
N VAL A 7 12.89 -22.18 -20.24
CA VAL A 7 11.67 -21.36 -20.29
C VAL A 7 10.65 -21.81 -19.25
N THR A 8 10.49 -23.13 -19.00
CA THR A 8 9.59 -23.61 -17.94
C THR A 8 10.10 -23.35 -16.54
N ALA A 9 11.41 -23.42 -16.28
CA ALA A 9 11.98 -23.14 -14.97
C ALA A 9 11.90 -21.64 -14.63
N VAL A 10 12.20 -20.77 -15.60
CA VAL A 10 12.05 -19.32 -15.48
C VAL A 10 10.57 -18.94 -15.28
N ARG A 11 9.64 -19.58 -15.98
CA ARG A 11 8.20 -19.33 -15.82
C ARG A 11 7.67 -19.78 -14.45
N ARG A 12 8.16 -20.90 -13.92
CA ARG A 12 7.79 -21.39 -12.58
C ARG A 12 8.32 -20.49 -11.46
N ALA A 13 9.56 -20.02 -11.56
CA ALA A 13 10.12 -19.04 -10.62
C ALA A 13 9.35 -17.70 -10.67
N HIS A 14 8.93 -17.29 -11.87
CA HIS A 14 8.11 -16.10 -12.10
C HIS A 14 6.71 -16.23 -11.47
N ASP A 15 6.03 -17.37 -11.64
CA ASP A 15 4.70 -17.62 -11.08
C ASP A 15 4.71 -17.70 -9.54
N VAL A 16 5.81 -18.20 -8.95
CA VAL A 16 6.00 -18.21 -7.49
C VAL A 16 6.23 -16.79 -6.95
N GLY A 17 7.07 -15.99 -7.61
CA GLY A 17 7.27 -14.58 -7.25
C GLY A 17 5.97 -13.76 -7.33
N PHE A 18 5.18 -13.99 -8.38
CA PHE A 18 3.85 -13.39 -8.54
C PHE A 18 2.89 -13.79 -7.42
N GLY A 19 2.86 -15.08 -7.08
CA GLY A 19 2.02 -15.61 -6.01
C GLY A 19 2.37 -15.00 -4.65
N ILE A 20 3.65 -14.82 -4.36
CA ILE A 20 4.13 -14.24 -3.10
C ILE A 20 3.73 -12.76 -3.00
N VAL A 21 3.99 -11.95 -4.03
CA VAL A 21 3.62 -10.52 -4.01
C VAL A 21 2.11 -10.37 -3.85
N ARG A 22 1.32 -11.17 -4.57
CA ARG A 22 -0.14 -11.18 -4.47
C ARG A 22 -0.60 -11.58 -3.08
N LEU A 23 -0.02 -12.62 -2.48
CA LEU A 23 -0.37 -13.04 -1.12
C LEU A 23 -0.04 -11.94 -0.11
N LEU A 24 1.14 -11.32 -0.20
CA LEU A 24 1.54 -10.21 0.67
C LEU A 24 0.56 -9.03 0.56
N THR A 25 0.20 -8.65 -0.65
CA THR A 25 -0.78 -7.58 -0.88
C THR A 25 -2.17 -7.94 -0.35
N LEU A 26 -2.61 -9.19 -0.48
CA LEU A 26 -3.90 -9.64 0.05
C LEU A 26 -3.93 -9.68 1.58
N VAL A 27 -2.84 -10.10 2.21
CA VAL A 27 -2.70 -10.06 3.68
C VAL A 27 -2.77 -8.61 4.18
N PHE A 28 -2.11 -7.67 3.48
CA PHE A 28 -2.20 -6.24 3.77
C PHE A 28 -3.60 -5.66 3.52
N ALA A 29 -4.31 -6.13 2.50
CA ALA A 29 -5.69 -5.75 2.26
C ALA A 29 -6.63 -6.27 3.38
N ALA A 30 -6.40 -7.49 3.86
CA ALA A 30 -7.16 -8.05 4.99
C ALA A 30 -6.89 -7.27 6.28
N SER A 31 -5.62 -6.89 6.55
CA SER A 31 -5.29 -6.04 7.70
C SER A 31 -5.92 -4.65 7.57
N SER A 32 -6.04 -4.13 6.36
CA SER A 32 -6.73 -2.86 6.11
C SER A 32 -8.22 -2.95 6.46
N ALA A 33 -8.91 -3.98 5.97
CA ALA A 33 -10.32 -4.21 6.27
C ALA A 33 -10.57 -4.37 7.78
N ALA A 34 -9.72 -5.13 8.47
CA ALA A 34 -9.77 -5.26 9.92
C ALA A 34 -9.55 -3.91 10.64
N GLY A 35 -8.59 -3.10 10.17
CA GLY A 35 -8.31 -1.77 10.71
C GLY A 35 -9.50 -0.81 10.57
N VAL A 36 -10.19 -0.82 9.42
CA VAL A 36 -11.40 0.01 9.21
C VAL A 36 -12.54 -0.44 10.11
N LEU A 37 -12.77 -1.75 10.26
CA LEU A 37 -13.79 -2.28 11.16
C LEU A 37 -13.49 -1.93 12.63
N ALA A 38 -12.24 -2.04 13.05
CA ALA A 38 -11.81 -1.64 14.39
C ALA A 38 -12.02 -0.14 14.62
N MET A 39 -11.62 0.71 13.65
CA MET A 39 -11.85 2.15 13.70
C MET A 39 -13.34 2.48 13.83
N MET A 40 -14.20 1.84 13.04
CA MET A 40 -15.66 2.02 13.13
C MET A 40 -16.18 1.63 14.52
N ALA A 41 -15.77 0.48 15.06
CA ALA A 41 -16.20 0.02 16.38
C ALA A 41 -15.76 0.99 17.49
N ILE A 42 -14.51 1.46 17.46
CA ILE A 42 -13.97 2.43 18.43
C ILE A 42 -14.77 3.73 18.35
N THR A 43 -15.01 4.26 17.15
CA THR A 43 -15.79 5.49 16.97
C THR A 43 -17.23 5.33 17.45
N CYS A 44 -17.89 4.19 17.19
CA CYS A 44 -19.22 3.92 17.71
C CYS A 44 -19.25 3.89 19.24
N VAL A 45 -18.28 3.21 19.87
CA VAL A 45 -18.17 3.12 21.33
C VAL A 45 -17.87 4.49 21.95
N ASP A 46 -17.05 5.32 21.30
CA ASP A 46 -16.77 6.69 21.72
C ASP A 46 -18.02 7.58 21.66
N VAL A 47 -18.76 7.54 20.55
CA VAL A 47 -20.02 8.32 20.39
C VAL A 47 -21.07 7.90 21.41
N VAL A 48 -21.22 6.59 21.66
CA VAL A 48 -22.14 6.07 22.68
C VAL A 48 -21.70 6.47 24.08
N GLY A 49 -20.40 6.35 24.40
CA GLY A 49 -19.84 6.76 25.69
C GLY A 49 -20.01 8.25 25.97
N LEU A 50 -19.90 9.09 24.93
CA LEU A 50 -20.17 10.52 25.02
C LEU A 50 -21.62 10.81 25.43
N GLN A 51 -22.58 10.04 24.91
CA GLN A 51 -24.00 10.17 25.27
C GLN A 51 -24.25 9.83 26.75
N PHE A 52 -23.43 8.95 27.35
CA PHE A 52 -23.45 8.62 28.78
C PHE A 52 -22.56 9.55 29.64
N ARG A 53 -22.06 10.67 29.09
CA ARG A 53 -21.13 11.61 29.74
C ARG A 53 -19.84 10.96 30.25
N ARG A 54 -19.43 9.83 29.66
CA ARG A 54 -18.16 9.15 29.93
C ARG A 54 -17.38 9.01 28.62
N PRO A 55 -16.76 10.09 28.11
CA PRO A 55 -15.98 10.03 26.89
C PRO A 55 -14.83 9.03 27.04
N LEU A 56 -14.49 8.30 25.97
CA LEU A 56 -13.29 7.46 25.99
C LEU A 56 -12.04 8.34 25.94
N THR A 57 -11.35 8.44 27.07
CA THR A 57 -10.03 9.07 27.12
C THR A 57 -9.06 8.29 26.21
N GLY A 58 -8.52 8.94 25.18
CA GLY A 58 -7.60 8.32 24.22
C GLY A 58 -8.26 7.65 22.99
N ALA A 59 -9.56 7.85 22.74
CA ALA A 59 -10.23 7.33 21.54
C ALA A 59 -9.54 7.78 20.24
N LEU A 60 -9.06 9.02 20.19
CA LEU A 60 -8.34 9.56 19.03
C LEU A 60 -7.05 8.80 18.73
N ASP A 61 -6.29 8.39 19.74
CA ASP A 61 -5.03 7.65 19.54
C ASP A 61 -5.31 6.22 19.03
N LEU A 62 -6.35 5.58 19.56
CA LEU A 62 -6.83 4.26 19.10
C LEU A 62 -7.33 4.30 17.65
N VAL A 63 -8.07 5.34 17.30
CA VAL A 63 -8.51 5.60 15.92
C VAL A 63 -7.31 5.87 15.01
N GLN A 64 -6.33 6.65 15.45
CA GLN A 64 -5.12 6.94 14.67
C GLN A 64 -4.29 5.69 14.40
N ILE A 65 -4.11 4.82 15.40
CA ILE A 65 -3.45 3.51 15.24
C ILE A 65 -4.20 2.67 14.19
N SER A 66 -5.52 2.56 14.33
CA SER A 66 -6.38 1.79 13.42
C SER A 66 -6.33 2.34 11.99
N MET A 67 -6.32 3.67 11.85
CA MET A 67 -6.20 4.37 10.58
C MET A 67 -4.85 4.09 9.90
N VAL A 68 -3.74 4.03 10.66
CA VAL A 68 -2.43 3.66 10.10
C VAL A 68 -2.49 2.26 9.49
N PHE A 69 -3.03 1.27 10.18
CA PHE A 69 -3.17 -0.08 9.61
C PHE A 69 -4.11 -0.13 8.41
N ALA A 70 -5.22 0.62 8.47
CA ALA A 70 -6.16 0.75 7.36
C ALA A 70 -5.48 1.30 6.10
N VAL A 71 -4.79 2.44 6.21
CA VAL A 71 -4.15 3.11 5.08
C VAL A 71 -2.93 2.33 4.60
N ALA A 72 -2.04 1.94 5.51
CA ALA A 72 -0.82 1.21 5.20
C ALA A 72 -1.12 -0.12 4.50
N GLY A 73 -2.18 -0.83 4.92
CA GLY A 73 -2.67 -2.04 4.27
C GLY A 73 -3.32 -1.81 2.89
N ALA A 74 -4.04 -0.70 2.72
CA ALA A 74 -4.76 -0.38 1.48
C ALA A 74 -3.85 0.12 0.35
N LEU A 75 -2.74 0.79 0.68
CA LEU A 75 -1.80 1.37 -0.29
C LEU A 75 -1.27 0.34 -1.31
N PRO A 76 -0.62 -0.77 -0.90
CA PRO A 76 -0.09 -1.75 -1.86
C PRO A 76 -1.21 -2.40 -2.69
N TYR A 77 -2.40 -2.62 -2.11
CA TYR A 77 -3.54 -3.19 -2.81
C TYR A 77 -4.08 -2.26 -3.89
N THR A 78 -4.26 -0.98 -3.58
CA THR A 78 -4.74 -0.01 -4.56
C THR A 78 -3.71 0.28 -5.65
N THR A 79 -2.40 0.28 -5.34
CA THR A 79 -1.37 0.36 -6.38
C THR A 79 -1.38 -0.86 -7.30
N ALA A 80 -1.55 -2.07 -6.75
CA ALA A 80 -1.60 -3.30 -7.55
C ALA A 80 -2.84 -3.37 -8.46
N VAL A 81 -3.99 -2.87 -8.00
CA VAL A 81 -5.28 -2.98 -8.72
C VAL A 81 -5.56 -1.77 -9.62
N LYS A 82 -5.36 -0.54 -9.12
CA LYS A 82 -5.81 0.71 -9.77
C LYS A 82 -4.67 1.53 -10.40
N GLY A 83 -3.41 1.22 -10.12
CA GLY A 83 -2.26 1.97 -10.63
C GLY A 83 -2.16 1.99 -12.15
N HIS A 84 -2.65 0.95 -12.84
CA HIS A 84 -2.64 0.88 -14.30
C HIS A 84 -3.87 1.56 -14.94
N VAL A 85 -5.04 1.42 -14.32
CA VAL A 85 -6.34 1.84 -14.88
C VAL A 85 -6.45 3.37 -15.08
N ALA A 86 -5.89 4.17 -14.15
CA ALA A 86 -5.94 5.63 -14.26
C ALA A 86 -5.11 6.16 -15.43
N LEU A 87 -3.98 5.52 -15.72
CA LEU A 87 -3.11 5.85 -16.85
C LEU A 87 -3.71 5.33 -18.16
N GLU A 88 -4.28 4.12 -18.16
CA GLU A 88 -4.94 3.51 -19.33
C GLU A 88 -6.02 4.42 -19.94
N TYR A 89 -6.81 5.12 -19.11
CA TYR A 89 -7.86 6.03 -19.57
C TYR A 89 -7.29 7.28 -20.24
N PHE A 90 -6.21 7.84 -19.70
CA PHE A 90 -5.49 8.98 -20.30
C PHE A 90 -4.79 8.58 -21.60
N PHE A 91 -4.41 7.31 -21.73
CA PHE A 91 -3.72 6.75 -22.90
C PHE A 91 -4.61 6.45 -24.10
N GLN A 92 -5.94 6.38 -23.95
CA GLN A 92 -6.83 6.17 -25.09
C GLN A 92 -6.76 7.31 -26.13
N LYS A 93 -6.24 8.48 -25.73
CA LYS A 93 -6.12 9.67 -26.59
C LYS A 93 -4.70 9.89 -27.17
N LEU A 94 -3.72 9.04 -26.85
CA LEU A 94 -2.29 9.28 -27.13
C LEU A 94 -1.67 8.23 -28.05
N SER A 95 -0.70 8.64 -28.89
CA SER A 95 -0.02 7.73 -29.82
C SER A 95 0.88 6.72 -29.10
N ARG A 96 1.11 5.56 -29.74
CA ARG A 96 1.76 4.38 -29.14
C ARG A 96 3.17 4.65 -28.57
N ARG A 97 3.91 5.63 -29.10
CA ARG A 97 5.24 6.03 -28.61
C ARG A 97 5.16 6.86 -27.34
N TRP A 98 4.28 7.85 -27.31
CA TRP A 98 4.07 8.70 -26.13
C TRP A 98 3.47 7.93 -24.96
N ARG A 99 2.67 6.90 -25.23
CA ARG A 99 2.15 6.00 -24.20
C ARG A 99 3.24 5.35 -23.36
N ILE A 100 4.27 4.82 -24.02
CA ILE A 100 5.37 4.11 -23.34
C ILE A 100 6.20 5.08 -22.50
N ILE A 101 6.46 6.29 -23.03
CA ILE A 101 7.26 7.31 -22.34
C ILE A 101 6.54 7.80 -21.08
N VAL A 102 5.27 8.18 -21.19
CA VAL A 102 4.50 8.72 -20.07
C VAL A 102 4.24 7.63 -19.02
N ASP A 103 4.01 6.36 -19.41
CA ASP A 103 3.86 5.25 -18.46
C ASP A 103 5.15 5.02 -17.67
N GLY A 104 6.30 5.03 -18.37
CA GLY A 104 7.61 4.94 -17.75
C GLY A 104 7.85 6.08 -16.75
N ILE A 105 7.56 7.33 -17.15
CA ILE A 105 7.72 8.50 -16.27
C ILE A 105 6.80 8.40 -15.05
N ALA A 106 5.53 8.05 -15.24
CA ALA A 106 4.57 7.96 -14.13
C ALA A 106 4.97 6.89 -13.11
N ARG A 107 5.50 5.74 -13.56
CA ARG A 107 6.01 4.68 -12.68
C ARG A 107 7.27 5.11 -11.93
N VAL A 108 8.19 5.80 -12.59
CA VAL A 108 9.40 6.34 -11.95
C VAL A 108 9.04 7.41 -10.92
N LEU A 109 8.13 8.34 -11.26
CA LEU A 109 7.63 9.34 -10.32
C LEU A 109 6.95 8.70 -9.12
N GLY A 110 6.12 7.67 -9.36
CA GLY A 110 5.45 6.91 -8.30
C GLY A 110 6.45 6.27 -7.35
N MET A 111 7.45 5.54 -7.87
CA MET A 111 8.53 4.99 -7.04
C MET A 111 9.25 6.05 -6.23
N ALA A 112 9.65 7.16 -6.87
CA ALA A 112 10.37 8.24 -6.20
C ALA A 112 9.54 8.86 -5.07
N LEU A 113 8.24 9.10 -5.31
CA LEU A 113 7.33 9.66 -4.33
C LEU A 113 7.16 8.74 -3.12
N PHE A 114 6.87 7.46 -3.34
CA PHE A 114 6.72 6.50 -2.24
C PHE A 114 8.03 6.23 -1.49
N ALA A 115 9.18 6.22 -2.19
CA ALA A 115 10.48 6.11 -1.56
C ALA A 115 10.80 7.34 -0.68
N ALA A 116 10.53 8.55 -1.17
CA ALA A 116 10.69 9.77 -0.40
C ALA A 116 9.76 9.80 0.82
N MET A 117 8.51 9.35 0.67
CA MET A 117 7.55 9.27 1.77
C MET A 117 7.98 8.27 2.84
N GLY A 118 8.46 7.10 2.45
CA GLY A 118 9.00 6.09 3.37
C GLY A 118 10.23 6.58 4.12
N TYR A 119 11.15 7.26 3.42
CA TYR A 119 12.32 7.86 4.03
C TYR A 119 11.96 8.98 5.01
N GLY A 120 11.03 9.87 4.65
CA GLY A 120 10.50 10.91 5.52
C GLY A 120 9.88 10.35 6.80
N CYS A 121 9.10 9.26 6.70
CA CYS A 121 8.56 8.58 7.88
C CYS A 121 9.66 8.03 8.78
N LEU A 122 10.73 7.48 8.22
CA LEU A 122 11.86 6.97 8.99
C LEU A 122 12.66 8.06 9.68
N LEU A 123 12.74 9.26 9.09
CA LEU A 123 13.38 10.42 9.73
C LEU A 123 12.58 10.98 10.91
N LEU A 124 11.24 10.97 10.78
CA LEU A 124 10.33 11.48 11.82
C LEU A 124 10.08 10.49 12.97
N ARG A 125 10.67 9.29 12.92
CA ARG A 125 10.48 8.18 13.88
C ARG A 125 10.73 8.55 15.34
N GLY A 126 11.63 9.50 15.59
CA GLY A 126 12.00 9.95 16.94
C GLY A 126 11.24 11.20 17.40
N ALA A 127 10.51 11.87 16.52
CA ALA A 127 9.90 13.18 16.78
C ALA A 127 8.38 13.14 16.98
N THR A 128 7.74 11.97 16.88
CA THR A 128 6.28 11.86 16.95
C THR A 128 5.81 11.15 18.22
N VAL A 129 5.13 11.93 19.07
CA VAL A 129 4.47 11.49 20.29
C VAL A 129 2.95 11.63 20.13
N ALA A 130 2.18 10.70 20.69
CA ALA A 130 0.72 10.73 20.67
C ALA A 130 0.20 12.01 21.33
N GLN A 131 -0.74 12.70 20.69
CA GLN A 131 -1.19 14.03 21.12
C GLN A 131 -1.97 13.99 22.44
N THR A 132 -2.69 12.90 22.72
CA THR A 132 -3.55 12.77 23.91
C THR A 132 -2.94 11.90 25.00
N LEU A 133 -2.37 10.74 24.65
CA LEU A 133 -1.87 9.76 25.62
C LEU A 133 -0.34 9.79 25.83
N GLY A 134 0.39 10.62 25.07
CA GLY A 134 1.85 10.78 25.20
C GLY A 134 2.69 9.54 24.85
N ILE A 135 2.07 8.49 24.31
CA ILE A 135 2.75 7.24 23.93
C ILE A 135 3.67 7.51 22.73
N PRO A 136 4.91 7.00 22.73
CA PRO A 136 5.79 7.11 21.57
C PRO A 136 5.24 6.30 20.39
N ILE A 137 4.86 6.99 19.32
CA ILE A 137 4.22 6.38 18.14
C ILE A 137 5.23 5.94 17.06
N GLY A 138 6.53 5.98 17.38
CA GLY A 138 7.60 5.68 16.43
C GLY A 138 7.49 4.30 15.77
N TRP A 139 6.84 3.33 16.43
CA TRP A 139 6.59 2.00 15.87
C TRP A 139 5.59 2.00 14.70
N LEU A 140 4.61 2.92 14.68
CA LEU A 140 3.68 3.06 13.55
C LEU A 140 4.38 3.56 12.28
N MET A 141 5.40 4.41 12.43
CA MET A 141 6.17 4.90 11.28
C MET A 141 6.94 3.79 10.58
N TRP A 142 7.35 2.74 11.29
CA TRP A 142 7.92 1.54 10.68
C TRP A 142 6.90 0.79 9.82
N VAL A 143 5.65 0.70 10.26
CA VAL A 143 4.57 0.05 9.48
C VAL A 143 4.30 0.81 8.19
N ILE A 144 4.27 2.15 8.24
CA ILE A 144 4.07 3.00 7.06
C ILE A 144 5.26 2.90 6.11
N ALA A 145 6.49 2.96 6.63
CA ALA A 145 7.71 2.83 5.84
C ALA A 145 7.79 1.47 5.14
N PHE A 146 7.45 0.38 5.85
CA PHE A 146 7.37 -0.96 5.29
C PHE A 146 6.34 -1.05 4.16
N SER A 147 5.18 -0.43 4.33
CA SER A 147 4.12 -0.40 3.31
C SER A 147 4.53 0.40 2.07
N CYS A 148 5.20 1.54 2.25
CA CYS A 148 5.78 2.31 1.15
C CYS A 148 6.84 1.48 0.41
N GLY A 149 7.68 0.73 1.13
CA GLY A 149 8.64 -0.20 0.55
C GLY A 149 7.96 -1.31 -0.28
N LEU A 150 6.87 -1.89 0.23
CA LEU A 150 6.06 -2.85 -0.52
C LEU A 150 5.47 -2.25 -1.80
N VAL A 151 4.98 -1.00 -1.75
CA VAL A 151 4.47 -0.30 -2.94
C VAL A 151 5.57 -0.11 -3.98
N VAL A 152 6.77 0.32 -3.57
CA VAL A 152 7.93 0.44 -4.46
C VAL A 152 8.30 -0.91 -5.08
N LEU A 153 8.28 -1.99 -4.28
CA LEU A 153 8.56 -3.34 -4.76
C LEU A 153 7.50 -3.82 -5.78
N VAL A 154 6.22 -3.52 -5.55
CA VAL A 154 5.13 -3.81 -6.48
C VAL A 154 5.31 -3.05 -7.80
N ILE A 155 5.64 -1.76 -7.75
CA ILE A 155 5.88 -0.95 -8.96
C ILE A 155 7.11 -1.46 -9.71
N LEU A 156 8.19 -1.80 -9.02
CA LEU A 156 9.41 -2.34 -9.61
C LEU A 156 9.15 -3.68 -10.30
N TYR A 157 8.40 -4.58 -9.66
CA TYR A 157 8.01 -5.86 -10.24
C TYR A 157 7.17 -5.68 -11.51
N ASN A 158 6.21 -4.74 -11.48
CA ASN A 158 5.39 -4.39 -12.63
C ASN A 158 6.21 -3.71 -13.74
N LEU A 159 7.24 -2.94 -13.42
CA LEU A 159 8.13 -2.30 -14.40
C LEU A 159 9.05 -3.31 -15.11
N LEU A 160 9.53 -4.31 -14.37
CA LEU A 160 10.35 -5.40 -14.92
C LEU A 160 9.57 -6.34 -15.84
N HIS A 161 8.24 -6.39 -15.73
CA HIS A 161 7.39 -7.27 -16.55
C HIS A 161 6.18 -6.53 -17.15
N PRO A 162 6.36 -5.67 -18.17
CA PRO A 162 5.33 -4.79 -18.75
C PRO A 162 4.18 -5.48 -19.54
N GLY A 163 4.01 -6.80 -19.41
CA GLY A 163 3.26 -7.61 -20.38
C GLY A 163 2.03 -8.37 -19.88
N ARG A 164 1.67 -8.34 -18.59
CA ARG A 164 0.49 -9.07 -18.06
C ARG A 164 -0.21 -8.28 -16.97
N GLU A 165 -1.46 -7.90 -17.25
CA GLU A 165 -2.40 -7.25 -16.35
C GLU A 165 -2.59 -8.08 -15.06
N MET A 166 -2.30 -7.50 -13.89
CA MET A 166 -2.18 -8.21 -12.60
C MET A 166 -3.51 -8.61 -11.96
N ILE A 167 -4.60 -7.89 -12.24
CA ILE A 167 -5.95 -8.19 -11.75
C ILE A 167 -6.92 -7.58 -12.74
N LYS A 168 -7.84 -8.39 -13.26
CA LYS A 168 -9.04 -7.91 -13.94
C LYS A 168 -10.09 -7.64 -12.86
N PRO A 169 -10.72 -6.45 -12.84
CA PRO A 169 -11.86 -6.18 -11.97
C PRO A 169 -13.03 -7.12 -12.28
#